data_AF-A0A8X7MPL8-F1
#
_entry.id   AF-A0A8X7MPL8-F1
#
_cell.length_a   1.000
_cell.length_b   1.000
_cell.length_c   1.000
_cell.angle_alpha   90.00
_cell.angle_beta   90.00
_cell.angle_gamma   90.00
#
_symmetry.space_group_name_H-M   'P 1'
#
loop_
_entity.id
_entity.type
_entity.pdbx_description
1 polymer ?
#
loop_
_entity_poly.entity_id
_entity_poly.type
_entity_poly.pdbx_seq_one_letter_code
_entity_poly.pdbx_strand_id
1 'polypeptide(L)'
;MFDITVMPEDAMDFLFPPDVLIRPARAVERCMLSPLNSTVDSFNNIILQRLSSEIRPCMPHPLDAYNHTLTILFPLLADTKDARDTIKDGENANELDVQAALETLALIPHVGVPHRTLLLKDGQLCSIMRNLNVERGLVKHARVSIERIYQRSIKVKLLSSGMTYLLPRINFTFQPKSSPFVIHRCQFPLRAAYATTFHGCQGLTLSRTVIDCGTPIFAHGQRYAAISRTRARTDTRIYVPAGTTSIVNNIVYPELTTFSSSGPASDSGPPADTDMPAA
;
A
#
# COMPACT_ATOMS: atom_id res chain seq x y z
N MET A 1 21.28 6.68 16.91
CA MET A 1 20.79 5.29 16.81
C MET A 1 19.27 5.25 16.77
N PHE A 2 18.65 4.77 15.70
CA PHE A 2 17.18 4.61 15.68
C PHE A 2 16.74 3.59 16.74
N ASP A 3 15.52 3.75 17.26
CA ASP A 3 14.94 2.74 18.15
C ASP A 3 14.58 1.50 17.34
N ILE A 4 15.00 0.34 17.85
CA ILE A 4 14.77 -0.95 17.21
C ILE A 4 13.54 -1.60 17.86
N THR A 5 12.71 -2.20 17.03
CA THR A 5 11.53 -2.93 17.44
C THR A 5 11.58 -4.34 16.86
N VAL A 6 11.37 -5.34 17.71
CA VAL A 6 11.52 -6.76 17.31
C VAL A 6 10.16 -7.41 17.11
N MET A 7 9.16 -6.99 17.87
CA MET A 7 7.80 -7.52 17.78
C MET A 7 6.94 -6.65 16.86
N PRO A 8 6.08 -7.25 16.02
CA PRO A 8 5.16 -6.47 15.17
C PRO A 8 4.15 -5.69 16.01
N GLU A 9 3.84 -6.15 17.22
CA GLU A 9 2.92 -5.50 18.16
C GLU A 9 3.43 -4.13 18.65
N ASP A 10 4.70 -4.07 19.05
CA ASP A 10 5.36 -2.82 19.43
C ASP A 10 5.37 -1.79 18.29
N ALA A 11 5.53 -2.27 17.04
CA ALA A 11 5.47 -1.42 15.84
C ALA A 11 4.05 -0.89 15.62
N MET A 12 3.04 -1.72 15.86
CA MET A 12 1.63 -1.31 15.83
C MET A 12 1.31 -0.29 16.92
N ASP A 13 1.72 -0.51 18.16
CA ASP A 13 1.44 0.42 19.27
C ASP A 13 2.12 1.78 19.07
N PHE A 14 3.31 1.77 18.47
CA PHE A 14 4.00 3.01 18.10
C PHE A 14 3.27 3.80 17.01
N LEU A 15 2.83 3.12 15.94
CA LEU A 15 2.17 3.75 14.80
C LEU A 15 0.71 4.08 15.09
N PHE A 16 -0.05 3.10 15.57
CA PHE A 16 -1.49 3.12 15.69
C PHE A 16 -1.94 2.73 17.11
N PRO A 17 -1.62 3.56 18.11
CA PRO A 17 -2.23 3.41 19.42
C PRO A 17 -3.76 3.55 19.32
N PRO A 18 -4.53 3.05 20.30
CA PRO A 18 -6.00 3.02 20.24
C PRO A 18 -6.63 4.39 19.92
N ASP A 19 -6.10 5.48 20.50
CA ASP A 19 -6.58 6.86 20.30
C ASP A 19 -6.42 7.38 18.85
N VAL A 20 -5.48 6.78 18.10
CA VAL A 20 -5.21 7.06 16.68
C VAL A 20 -6.04 6.15 15.79
N LEU A 21 -6.21 4.87 16.13
CA LEU A 21 -7.05 3.93 15.37
C LEU A 21 -8.51 4.38 15.30
N ILE A 22 -9.03 4.96 16.38
CA ILE A 22 -10.40 5.51 16.44
C ILE A 22 -10.56 6.72 15.49
N ARG A 23 -9.47 7.42 15.16
CA ARG A 23 -9.46 8.67 14.38
C ARG A 23 -8.67 8.51 13.08
N PRO A 24 -9.31 8.16 11.96
CA PRO A 24 -8.60 7.87 10.71
C PRO A 24 -7.78 9.06 10.20
N ALA A 25 -8.19 10.30 10.48
CA ALA A 25 -7.44 11.51 10.13
C ALA A 25 -6.02 11.54 10.74
N ARG A 26 -5.83 11.03 11.97
CA ARG A 26 -4.50 10.95 12.61
C ARG A 26 -3.67 9.78 12.10
N ALA A 27 -4.33 8.76 11.55
CA ALA A 27 -3.68 7.57 11.00
C ALA A 27 -3.12 7.81 9.58
N VAL A 28 -3.58 8.83 8.85
CA VAL A 28 -3.17 9.12 7.46
C VAL A 28 -1.68 9.28 7.28
N GLU A 29 -1.07 10.02 8.19
CA GLU A 29 0.35 10.37 8.15
C GLU A 29 1.23 9.31 8.82
N ARG A 30 0.66 8.17 9.20
CA ARG A 30 1.36 7.10 9.88
C ARG A 30 1.32 5.85 9.04
N CYS A 31 2.48 5.21 8.86
CA CYS A 31 2.54 4.04 8.01
C CYS A 31 3.69 3.11 8.38
N MET A 32 3.46 1.80 8.22
CA MET A 32 4.57 0.85 8.14
C MET A 32 5.06 0.77 6.69
N LEU A 33 6.38 0.84 6.51
CA LEU A 33 7.05 0.73 5.23
C LEU A 33 7.79 -0.60 5.14
N SER A 34 7.48 -1.40 4.13
CA SER A 34 8.12 -2.70 3.92
C SER A 34 8.57 -2.88 2.45
N PRO A 35 9.61 -3.69 2.17
CA PRO A 35 9.97 -4.00 0.80
C PRO A 35 8.95 -4.92 0.10
N LEU A 36 8.25 -5.79 0.83
CA LEU A 36 7.39 -6.83 0.25
C LEU A 36 5.89 -6.52 0.38
N ASN A 37 5.13 -6.82 -0.67
CA ASN A 37 3.66 -6.70 -0.63
C ASN A 37 3.00 -7.69 0.35
N SER A 38 3.59 -8.88 0.52
CA SER A 38 3.08 -9.88 1.46
C SER A 38 3.12 -9.38 2.90
N THR A 39 4.25 -8.78 3.33
CA THR A 39 4.38 -8.20 4.66
C THR A 39 3.42 -7.03 4.88
N VAL A 40 3.24 -6.19 3.85
CA VAL A 40 2.24 -5.10 3.87
C VAL A 40 0.83 -5.64 4.09
N ASP A 41 0.46 -6.71 3.38
CA ASP A 41 -0.87 -7.32 3.50
C ASP A 41 -1.06 -7.99 4.87
N SER A 42 -0.05 -8.71 5.36
CA SER A 42 -0.06 -9.30 6.70
C SER A 42 -0.25 -8.23 7.79
N PHE A 43 0.53 -7.14 7.76
CA PHE A 43 0.42 -6.08 8.75
C PHE A 43 -0.93 -5.36 8.70
N ASN A 44 -1.42 -5.08 7.49
CA ASN A 44 -2.76 -4.50 7.31
C ASN A 44 -3.84 -5.41 7.91
N ASN A 45 -3.76 -6.73 7.70
CA ASN A 45 -4.73 -7.68 8.26
C ASN A 45 -4.72 -7.70 9.80
N ILE A 46 -3.55 -7.61 10.42
CA ILE A 46 -3.44 -7.55 11.89
C ILE A 46 -4.13 -6.28 12.43
N ILE A 47 -3.91 -5.12 11.78
CA ILE A 47 -4.60 -3.88 12.19
C ILE A 47 -6.11 -3.99 12.01
N LEU A 48 -6.58 -4.65 10.96
CA LEU A 48 -8.02 -4.87 10.77
C LEU A 48 -8.62 -5.72 11.89
N GLN A 49 -7.90 -6.70 12.42
CA GLN A 49 -8.34 -7.48 13.58
C GLN A 49 -8.41 -6.63 14.87
N ARG A 50 -7.59 -5.59 14.98
CA ARG A 50 -7.61 -4.67 16.13
C ARG A 50 -8.70 -3.60 16.05
N LEU A 51 -9.08 -3.18 14.84
CA LEU A 51 -10.21 -2.26 14.65
C LEU A 51 -11.57 -2.86 15.07
N SER A 52 -11.67 -4.18 15.23
CA SER A 52 -12.92 -4.87 15.61
C SER A 52 -13.35 -4.68 17.07
N SER A 53 -12.47 -4.23 17.97
CA SER A 53 -12.72 -4.33 19.42
C SER A 53 -13.56 -3.20 20.02
N GLU A 54 -13.87 -2.13 19.28
CA GLU A 54 -14.65 -1.00 19.81
C GLU A 54 -15.83 -0.64 18.90
N ILE A 55 -17.01 -1.15 19.26
CA ILE A 55 -18.29 -0.92 18.56
C ILE A 55 -18.75 0.52 18.79
N ARG A 56 -18.99 1.29 17.72
CA ARG A 56 -19.97 2.38 17.73
C ARG A 56 -21.34 1.77 17.48
N PRO A 57 -22.35 1.93 18.36
CA PRO A 57 -23.70 1.47 18.06
C PRO A 57 -24.24 2.29 16.88
N CYS A 58 -24.49 1.60 15.77
CA CYS A 58 -25.16 2.17 14.61
C CYS A 58 -26.63 2.44 14.98
N MET A 59 -27.04 3.71 15.02
CA MET A 59 -28.47 4.05 15.01
C MET A 59 -29.09 3.59 13.67
N PRO A 60 -30.16 2.79 13.68
CA PRO A 60 -30.75 2.24 12.47
C PRO A 60 -31.52 3.30 11.66
N HIS A 61 -31.42 3.22 10.34
CA HIS A 61 -32.28 3.95 9.41
C HIS A 61 -33.60 3.14 9.24
N PRO A 62 -34.78 3.79 9.13
CA PRO A 62 -36.08 3.11 9.12
C PRO A 62 -36.36 2.07 8.02
N LEU A 63 -35.45 1.86 7.05
CA LEU A 63 -35.69 1.01 5.88
C LEU A 63 -34.98 -0.36 5.93
N ASP A 64 -34.15 -0.62 6.95
CA ASP A 64 -33.31 -1.83 7.03
C ASP A 64 -33.75 -2.84 8.13
N ALA A 65 -34.98 -2.72 8.64
CA ALA A 65 -35.44 -3.46 9.83
C ALA A 65 -35.48 -4.99 9.70
N TYR A 66 -35.39 -5.56 8.48
CA TYR A 66 -35.56 -7.00 8.28
C TYR A 66 -34.27 -7.84 8.36
N ASN A 67 -33.09 -7.22 8.30
CA ASN A 67 -31.81 -7.95 8.42
C ASN A 67 -31.25 -7.99 9.85
N HIS A 68 -32.01 -7.45 10.82
CA HIS A 68 -31.52 -7.11 12.15
C HIS A 68 -31.26 -8.35 13.06
N THR A 69 -31.90 -9.49 12.81
CA THR A 69 -31.75 -10.68 13.68
C THR A 69 -30.40 -11.40 13.52
N LEU A 70 -29.73 -11.27 12.37
CA LEU A 70 -28.39 -11.88 12.16
C LEU A 70 -27.24 -10.97 12.61
N THR A 71 -27.41 -9.65 12.63
CA THR A 71 -26.38 -8.70 13.09
C THR A 71 -26.28 -8.64 14.61
N ILE A 72 -27.37 -8.89 15.36
CA ILE A 72 -27.33 -8.91 16.83
C ILE A 72 -26.55 -10.13 17.35
N LEU A 73 -26.59 -11.27 16.65
CA LEU A 73 -26.00 -12.51 17.15
C LEU A 73 -24.48 -12.61 16.92
N PHE A 74 -23.93 -11.84 15.98
CA PHE A 74 -22.49 -11.82 15.67
C PHE A 74 -21.98 -10.40 15.37
N PRO A 75 -21.60 -9.61 16.39
CA PRO A 75 -21.09 -8.25 16.21
C PRO A 75 -19.64 -8.19 15.65
N LEU A 76 -19.03 -9.35 15.35
CA LEU A 76 -17.59 -9.51 15.16
C LEU A 76 -17.14 -9.69 13.70
N LEU A 77 -18.05 -9.74 12.74
CA LEU A 77 -17.69 -10.06 11.37
C LEU A 77 -17.28 -8.80 10.62
N ALA A 78 -16.02 -8.75 10.16
CA ALA A 78 -15.66 -7.84 9.07
C ALA A 78 -16.63 -8.07 7.90
N ASP A 79 -17.11 -7.01 7.27
CA ASP A 79 -17.90 -7.15 6.06
C ASP A 79 -16.98 -7.64 4.94
N THR A 80 -17.11 -8.92 4.60
CA THR A 80 -16.43 -9.51 3.46
C THR A 80 -17.14 -9.08 2.18
N LYS A 81 -16.39 -8.48 1.26
CA LYS A 81 -16.88 -8.22 -0.11
C LYS A 81 -16.10 -9.08 -1.07
N ASP A 82 -16.76 -10.11 -1.59
CA ASP A 82 -16.18 -10.98 -2.61
C ASP A 82 -16.28 -10.36 -4.00
N ALA A 83 -15.22 -10.51 -4.77
CA ALA A 83 -15.13 -10.10 -6.16
C ALA A 83 -16.00 -10.99 -7.04
N ARG A 84 -16.46 -10.43 -8.17
CA ARG A 84 -17.04 -11.22 -9.25
C ARG A 84 -16.02 -11.30 -10.38
N ASP A 85 -15.39 -12.46 -10.52
CA ASP A 85 -14.34 -12.71 -11.52
C ASP A 85 -14.95 -13.41 -12.74
N THR A 86 -14.50 -13.06 -13.94
CA THR A 86 -14.87 -13.72 -15.21
C THR A 86 -13.64 -13.85 -16.12
N ILE A 87 -13.60 -14.85 -16.99
CA ILE A 87 -12.53 -15.03 -17.99
C ILE A 87 -13.02 -14.49 -19.34
N LYS A 88 -12.12 -13.91 -20.13
CA LYS A 88 -12.36 -13.71 -21.57
C LYS A 88 -11.91 -14.97 -22.30
N ASP A 89 -12.85 -15.79 -22.72
CA ASP A 89 -12.56 -16.99 -23.50
C ASP A 89 -12.27 -16.64 -24.97
N GLY A 90 -11.28 -17.31 -25.55
CA GLY A 90 -11.24 -17.58 -26.98
C GLY A 90 -12.08 -18.82 -27.25
N GLU A 91 -12.80 -18.85 -28.37
CA GLU A 91 -14.02 -19.65 -28.66
C GLU A 91 -13.98 -21.19 -28.50
N ASN A 92 -12.97 -21.84 -27.88
CA ASN A 92 -12.80 -23.30 -27.93
C ASN A 92 -12.33 -23.99 -26.62
N ALA A 93 -12.78 -23.57 -25.44
CA ALA A 93 -12.45 -24.25 -24.18
C ALA A 93 -13.70 -24.86 -23.50
N ASN A 94 -13.56 -26.05 -22.90
CA ASN A 94 -14.61 -26.69 -22.10
C ASN A 94 -15.01 -25.78 -20.92
N GLU A 95 -16.29 -25.44 -20.78
CA GLU A 95 -16.80 -24.54 -19.73
C GLU A 95 -16.43 -25.00 -18.30
N LEU A 96 -16.39 -26.32 -18.06
CA LEU A 96 -16.05 -26.89 -16.75
C LEU A 96 -14.57 -26.65 -16.38
N ASP A 97 -13.66 -26.78 -17.35
CA ASP A 97 -12.22 -26.57 -17.17
C ASP A 97 -11.91 -25.08 -16.98
N VAL A 98 -12.63 -24.21 -17.70
CA VAL A 98 -12.53 -22.74 -17.57
C VAL A 98 -12.97 -22.29 -16.17
N GLN A 99 -14.07 -22.85 -15.64
CA GLN A 99 -14.57 -22.48 -14.32
C GLN A 99 -13.63 -22.94 -13.20
N ALA A 100 -13.10 -24.17 -13.26
CA ALA A 100 -12.11 -24.65 -12.28
C ALA A 100 -10.79 -23.86 -12.34
N ALA A 101 -10.35 -23.50 -13.56
CA ALA A 101 -9.21 -22.61 -13.75
C ALA A 101 -9.48 -21.21 -13.17
N LEU A 102 -10.67 -20.66 -13.36
CA LEU A 102 -11.06 -19.35 -12.81
C LEU A 102 -11.00 -19.34 -11.29
N GLU A 103 -11.53 -20.36 -10.62
CA GLU A 103 -11.51 -20.45 -9.16
C GLU A 103 -10.09 -20.46 -8.60
N THR A 104 -9.19 -21.21 -9.24
CA THR A 104 -7.79 -21.31 -8.82
C THR A 104 -7.00 -20.04 -9.14
N LEU A 105 -7.11 -19.53 -10.37
CA LEU A 105 -6.36 -18.37 -10.85
C LEU A 105 -6.83 -17.07 -10.18
N ALA A 106 -8.11 -16.98 -9.81
CA ALA A 106 -8.64 -15.84 -9.07
C ALA A 106 -8.06 -15.72 -7.66
N LEU A 107 -7.63 -16.82 -7.04
CA LEU A 107 -7.02 -16.78 -5.71
C LEU A 107 -5.60 -16.20 -5.73
N ILE A 108 -4.95 -16.18 -6.90
CA ILE A 108 -3.59 -15.67 -7.04
C ILE A 108 -3.58 -14.15 -6.86
N PRO A 109 -2.83 -13.61 -5.90
CA PRO A 109 -2.72 -12.16 -5.71
C PRO A 109 -1.98 -11.54 -6.91
N HIS A 110 -2.55 -10.47 -7.46
CA HIS A 110 -1.96 -9.73 -8.57
C HIS A 110 -1.69 -8.28 -8.18
N VAL A 111 -0.53 -7.75 -8.58
CA VAL A 111 -0.15 -6.36 -8.28
C VAL A 111 -1.13 -5.40 -8.97
N GLY A 112 -1.62 -4.40 -8.23
CA GLY A 112 -2.53 -3.39 -8.76
C GLY A 112 -3.98 -3.86 -8.94
N VAL A 113 -4.32 -5.07 -8.50
CA VAL A 113 -5.68 -5.62 -8.49
C VAL A 113 -6.07 -5.91 -7.03
N PRO A 114 -7.29 -5.57 -6.59
CA PRO A 114 -7.74 -5.92 -5.25
C PRO A 114 -7.82 -7.44 -5.07
N HIS A 115 -7.65 -7.89 -3.84
CA HIS A 115 -7.85 -9.30 -3.45
C HIS A 115 -9.27 -9.75 -3.80
N ARG A 116 -9.43 -11.07 -4.05
CA ARG A 116 -10.74 -11.65 -4.37
C ARG A 116 -11.74 -11.36 -3.25
N THR A 117 -11.33 -11.56 -2.00
CA THR A 117 -12.12 -11.20 -0.82
C THR A 117 -11.52 -9.97 -0.18
N LEU A 118 -12.30 -8.89 -0.07
CA LEU A 118 -11.91 -7.69 0.67
C LEU A 118 -12.52 -7.72 2.06
N LEU A 119 -11.66 -7.62 3.08
CA LEU A 119 -12.06 -7.42 4.47
C LEU A 119 -12.20 -5.92 4.71
N LEU A 120 -13.43 -5.48 4.95
CA LEU A 120 -13.75 -4.08 5.16
C LEU A 120 -14.42 -3.85 6.50
N LYS A 121 -14.10 -2.72 7.15
CA LYS A 121 -14.71 -2.28 8.40
C LYS A 121 -15.01 -0.79 8.38
N ASP A 122 -16.05 -0.40 9.09
CA ASP A 122 -16.34 1.02 9.31
C ASP A 122 -15.17 1.67 10.09
N GLY A 123 -14.83 2.89 9.71
CA GLY A 123 -13.68 3.63 10.25
C GLY A 123 -12.32 3.23 9.66
N GLN A 124 -12.24 2.17 8.84
CA GLN A 124 -11.00 1.72 8.23
C GLN A 124 -10.39 2.76 7.28
N LEU A 125 -9.08 2.96 7.38
CA LEU A 125 -8.29 3.71 6.42
C LEU A 125 -7.97 2.86 5.19
N CYS A 126 -8.33 3.36 4.02
CA CYS A 126 -8.04 2.75 2.72
C CYS A 126 -7.39 3.74 1.75
N SER A 127 -6.75 3.20 0.71
CA SER A 127 -6.28 3.94 -0.46
C SER A 127 -7.05 3.51 -1.70
N ILE A 128 -7.37 4.46 -2.58
CA ILE A 128 -8.01 4.17 -3.86
C ILE A 128 -6.99 3.52 -4.82
N MET A 129 -7.39 2.44 -5.50
CA MET A 129 -6.50 1.69 -6.39
C MET A 129 -6.45 2.21 -7.85
N ARG A 130 -7.42 3.03 -8.27
CA ARG A 130 -7.51 3.61 -9.62
C ARG A 130 -8.01 5.04 -9.60
N ASN A 131 -7.72 5.79 -10.67
CA ASN A 131 -8.35 7.08 -10.90
C ASN A 131 -9.83 6.87 -11.22
N LEU A 132 -10.72 7.47 -10.43
CA LEU A 132 -12.16 7.45 -10.63
C LEU A 132 -12.67 8.79 -11.13
N ASN A 133 -12.24 9.87 -10.47
CA ASN A 133 -12.56 11.24 -10.88
C ASN A 133 -11.47 12.18 -10.37
N VAL A 134 -10.70 12.76 -11.31
CA VAL A 134 -9.56 13.63 -10.99
C VAL A 134 -10.02 14.97 -10.41
N GLU A 135 -11.08 15.57 -10.97
CA GLU A 135 -11.63 16.86 -10.53
C GLU A 135 -12.12 16.83 -9.08
N ARG A 136 -12.68 15.69 -8.67
CA ARG A 136 -13.17 15.47 -7.30
C ARG A 136 -12.09 14.98 -6.32
N GLY A 137 -10.86 14.80 -6.78
CA GLY A 137 -9.75 14.28 -5.98
C GLY A 137 -9.81 12.76 -5.72
N LEU A 138 -10.70 12.03 -6.39
CA LEU A 138 -10.78 10.56 -6.34
C LEU A 138 -9.74 9.94 -7.29
N VAL A 139 -8.47 10.17 -6.95
CA VAL A 139 -7.31 9.70 -7.70
C VAL A 139 -6.70 8.46 -7.06
N LYS A 140 -5.88 7.74 -7.82
CA LYS A 140 -5.09 6.62 -7.33
C LYS A 140 -4.24 7.06 -6.14
N HIS A 141 -4.16 6.20 -5.12
CA HIS A 141 -3.48 6.43 -3.86
C HIS A 141 -4.10 7.49 -2.93
N ALA A 142 -5.20 8.14 -3.33
CA ALA A 142 -5.94 9.01 -2.42
C ALA A 142 -6.39 8.23 -1.18
N ARG A 143 -6.21 8.84 0.00
CA ARG A 143 -6.53 8.24 1.30
C ARG A 143 -7.98 8.56 1.67
N VAL A 144 -8.73 7.51 1.98
CA VAL A 144 -10.14 7.60 2.34
C VAL A 144 -10.41 6.81 3.61
N SER A 145 -11.38 7.24 4.42
CA SER A 145 -11.90 6.45 5.53
C SER A 145 -13.27 5.89 5.18
N ILE A 146 -13.51 4.62 5.47
CA ILE A 146 -14.83 4.00 5.31
C ILE A 146 -15.78 4.58 6.35
N GLU A 147 -16.90 5.16 5.91
CA GLU A 147 -17.94 5.61 6.83
C GLU A 147 -19.02 4.56 7.03
N ARG A 148 -19.45 3.92 5.94
CA ARG A 148 -20.44 2.84 5.93
C ARG A 148 -20.26 1.93 4.74
N ILE A 149 -20.54 0.66 4.95
CA ILE A 149 -20.52 -0.38 3.92
C ILE A 149 -21.96 -0.75 3.58
N TYR A 150 -22.35 -0.62 2.30
CA TYR A 150 -23.66 -1.06 1.81
C TYR A 150 -23.51 -2.34 0.97
N GLN A 151 -24.64 -2.88 0.50
CA GLN A 151 -24.64 -4.10 -0.30
C GLN A 151 -23.91 -3.93 -1.65
N ARG A 152 -24.13 -2.81 -2.35
CA ARG A 152 -23.61 -2.55 -3.71
C ARG A 152 -22.66 -1.34 -3.81
N SER A 153 -22.48 -0.60 -2.74
CA SER A 153 -21.62 0.60 -2.69
C SER A 153 -20.95 0.72 -1.33
N ILE A 154 -19.88 1.50 -1.27
CA ILE A 154 -19.21 1.84 -0.01
C ILE A 154 -19.16 3.36 0.12
N LYS A 155 -19.65 3.88 1.24
CA LYS A 155 -19.55 5.30 1.57
C LYS A 155 -18.17 5.56 2.16
N VAL A 156 -17.39 6.41 1.52
CA VAL A 156 -16.05 6.77 1.95
C VAL A 156 -15.92 8.28 2.08
N LYS A 157 -15.15 8.72 3.07
CA LYS A 157 -14.77 10.12 3.25
C LYS A 157 -13.34 10.32 2.76
N LEU A 158 -13.16 11.22 1.81
CA LEU A 158 -11.85 11.62 1.30
C LEU A 158 -11.14 12.50 2.34
N LEU A 159 -9.93 12.13 2.74
CA LEU A 159 -9.27 12.78 3.87
C LEU A 159 -8.59 14.10 3.49
N SER A 160 -8.31 14.32 2.20
CA SER A 160 -7.75 15.59 1.71
C SER A 160 -8.77 16.72 1.68
N SER A 161 -10.01 16.45 1.27
CA SER A 161 -11.07 17.46 1.15
C SER A 161 -12.14 17.36 2.23
N GLY A 162 -12.20 16.25 2.97
CA GLY A 162 -13.28 15.96 3.91
C GLY A 162 -14.61 15.58 3.24
N MET A 163 -14.67 15.57 1.91
CA MET A 163 -15.89 15.26 1.15
C MET A 163 -16.19 13.76 1.17
N THR A 164 -17.47 13.41 1.10
CA THR A 164 -17.93 12.02 1.14
C THR A 164 -18.44 11.57 -0.22
N TYR A 165 -18.10 10.35 -0.61
CA TYR A 165 -18.45 9.75 -1.89
C TYR A 165 -18.95 8.32 -1.73
N LEU A 166 -19.76 7.86 -2.68
CA LEU A 166 -20.15 6.45 -2.82
C LEU A 166 -19.29 5.80 -3.89
N LEU A 167 -18.55 4.76 -3.52
CA LEU A 167 -17.74 3.99 -4.44
C LEU A 167 -18.51 2.76 -4.93
N PRO A 168 -18.70 2.59 -6.24
CA PRO A 168 -19.18 1.34 -6.82
C PRO A 168 -18.05 0.34 -7.01
N ARG A 169 -18.41 -0.89 -7.36
CA ARG A 169 -17.44 -1.88 -7.88
C ARG A 169 -16.99 -1.48 -9.28
N ILE A 170 -15.73 -1.74 -9.61
CA ILE A 170 -15.16 -1.52 -10.93
C ILE A 170 -14.48 -2.79 -11.44
N ASN A 171 -14.29 -2.86 -12.76
CA ASN A 171 -13.62 -4.01 -13.39
C ASN A 171 -12.11 -3.79 -13.50
N PHE A 172 -11.35 -4.75 -12.98
CA PHE A 172 -9.92 -4.88 -13.10
C PHE A 172 -9.61 -5.97 -14.12
N THR A 173 -8.75 -5.69 -15.08
CA THR A 173 -8.31 -6.68 -16.07
C THR A 173 -6.87 -7.02 -15.76
N PHE A 174 -6.56 -8.31 -15.64
CA PHE A 174 -5.19 -8.77 -15.42
C PHE A 174 -4.99 -10.16 -16.02
N GLN A 175 -3.73 -10.50 -16.27
CA GLN A 175 -3.32 -11.80 -16.78
C GLN A 175 -2.30 -12.40 -15.80
N PRO A 176 -2.61 -13.51 -15.13
CA PRO A 176 -1.64 -14.19 -14.27
C PRO A 176 -0.43 -14.64 -15.09
N LYS A 177 0.80 -14.46 -14.57
CA LYS A 177 2.04 -14.83 -15.28
C LYS A 177 2.12 -16.30 -15.68
N SER A 178 1.39 -17.18 -14.99
CA SER A 178 1.36 -18.62 -15.21
C SER A 178 0.18 -19.09 -16.08
N SER A 179 -0.57 -18.16 -16.71
CA SER A 179 -1.79 -18.51 -17.44
C SER A 179 -1.97 -17.70 -18.72
N PRO A 180 -2.49 -18.33 -19.80
CA PRO A 180 -2.89 -17.61 -21.01
C PRO A 180 -4.20 -16.83 -20.84
N PHE A 181 -4.95 -17.05 -19.74
CA PHE A 181 -6.27 -16.45 -19.56
C PHE A 181 -6.20 -15.01 -19.06
N VAL A 182 -7.02 -14.15 -19.68
CA VAL A 182 -7.27 -12.80 -19.21
C VAL A 182 -8.47 -12.80 -18.28
N ILE A 183 -8.26 -12.36 -17.05
CA ILE A 183 -9.27 -12.33 -16.00
C ILE A 183 -9.79 -10.91 -15.81
N HIS A 184 -11.11 -10.79 -15.75
CA HIS A 184 -11.83 -9.59 -15.34
C HIS A 184 -12.36 -9.75 -13.92
N ARG A 185 -11.84 -8.96 -13.00
CA ARG A 185 -12.28 -8.89 -11.60
C ARG A 185 -13.14 -7.67 -11.34
N CYS A 186 -14.42 -7.87 -11.03
CA CYS A 186 -15.32 -6.81 -10.59
C CYS A 186 -15.28 -6.67 -9.06
N GLN A 187 -14.64 -5.62 -8.56
CA GLN A 187 -14.42 -5.42 -7.13
C GLN A 187 -14.33 -3.93 -6.77
N PHE A 188 -14.49 -3.59 -5.49
CA PHE A 188 -14.28 -2.23 -5.00
C PHE A 188 -12.80 -1.81 -5.15
N PRO A 189 -12.52 -0.59 -5.62
CA PRO A 189 -11.15 -0.11 -5.85
C PRO A 189 -10.48 0.38 -4.57
N LEU A 190 -10.53 -0.41 -3.50
CA LEU A 190 -10.00 -0.07 -2.18
C LEU A 190 -8.94 -1.08 -1.74
N ARG A 191 -7.90 -0.57 -1.08
CA ARG A 191 -6.89 -1.38 -0.37
C ARG A 191 -6.63 -0.76 1.00
N ALA A 192 -6.44 -1.60 2.03
CA ALA A 192 -6.04 -1.12 3.35
C ALA A 192 -4.74 -0.29 3.28
N ALA A 193 -4.69 0.76 4.10
CA ALA A 193 -3.73 1.84 3.94
C ALA A 193 -2.79 2.07 5.14
N TYR A 194 -2.73 1.12 6.09
CA TYR A 194 -1.90 1.23 7.29
C TYR A 194 -0.43 0.88 7.06
N ALA A 195 -0.17 -0.06 6.14
CA ALA A 195 1.15 -0.35 5.60
C ALA A 195 1.20 -0.06 4.09
N THR A 196 2.39 0.27 3.60
CA THR A 196 2.68 0.41 2.18
C THR A 196 4.10 -0.08 1.87
N THR A 197 4.37 -0.34 0.59
CA THR A 197 5.73 -0.69 0.17
C THR A 197 6.62 0.54 0.08
N PHE A 198 7.95 0.36 0.05
CA PHE A 198 8.91 1.45 -0.22
C PHE A 198 8.62 2.19 -1.53
N HIS A 199 8.17 1.48 -2.56
CA HIS A 199 7.74 2.12 -3.80
C HIS A 199 6.41 2.86 -3.61
N GLY A 200 5.47 2.29 -2.85
CA GLY A 200 4.17 2.89 -2.60
C GLY A 200 4.20 4.14 -1.71
N CYS A 201 5.28 4.38 -0.96
CA CYS A 201 5.44 5.60 -0.17
C CYS A 201 6.11 6.77 -0.89
N GLN A 202 6.49 6.62 -2.15
CA GLN A 202 7.07 7.71 -2.92
C GLN A 202 6.07 8.86 -3.04
N GLY A 203 6.47 10.07 -2.62
CA GLY A 203 5.59 11.25 -2.61
C GLY A 203 4.66 11.34 -1.39
N LEU A 204 4.69 10.37 -0.47
CA LEU A 204 4.02 10.52 0.82
C LEU A 204 4.88 11.34 1.79
N THR A 205 4.23 12.19 2.57
CA THR A 205 4.82 12.83 3.76
C THR A 205 4.22 12.14 4.98
N LEU A 206 5.06 11.55 5.83
CA LEU A 206 4.64 10.81 7.01
C LEU A 206 5.11 11.54 8.28
N SER A 207 4.24 11.64 9.27
CA SER A 207 4.60 12.16 10.59
C SER A 207 5.19 11.08 11.48
N ARG A 208 4.81 9.80 11.31
CA ARG A 208 5.48 8.66 11.95
C ARG A 208 5.59 7.46 11.03
N THR A 209 6.70 6.73 11.11
CA THR A 209 6.93 5.56 10.29
C THR A 209 7.64 4.44 11.04
N VAL A 210 7.31 3.21 10.69
CA VAL A 210 8.14 2.04 11.02
C VAL A 210 8.71 1.49 9.73
N ILE A 211 9.99 1.20 9.71
CA ILE A 211 10.69 0.69 8.53
C ILE A 211 11.05 -0.77 8.79
N ASP A 212 10.47 -1.66 7.99
CA ASP A 212 10.78 -3.08 8.02
C ASP A 212 12.12 -3.35 7.32
N CYS A 213 13.08 -3.80 8.13
CA CYS A 213 14.41 -4.20 7.71
C CYS A 213 14.63 -5.72 7.82
N GLY A 214 13.59 -6.51 8.09
CA GLY A 214 13.69 -7.97 8.19
C GLY A 214 13.97 -8.66 6.86
N THR A 215 13.58 -8.04 5.76
CA THR A 215 13.87 -8.54 4.41
C THR A 215 14.98 -7.69 3.77
N PRO A 216 15.96 -8.29 3.07
CA PRO A 216 16.91 -7.53 2.27
C PRO A 216 16.19 -6.67 1.23
N ILE A 217 16.71 -5.46 1.00
CA ILE A 217 16.20 -4.61 -0.08
C ILE A 217 16.62 -5.16 -1.44
N PHE A 218 15.89 -4.79 -2.48
CA PHE A 218 16.10 -5.28 -3.85
C PHE A 218 16.61 -4.21 -4.80
N ALA A 219 16.63 -2.93 -4.38
CA ALA A 219 17.16 -1.85 -5.20
C ALA A 219 17.90 -0.80 -4.36
N HIS A 220 18.82 -0.09 -5.01
CA HIS A 220 19.60 0.99 -4.44
C HIS A 220 18.71 2.10 -3.87
N GLY A 221 19.12 2.67 -2.73
CA GLY A 221 18.50 3.89 -2.19
C GLY A 221 17.10 3.71 -1.60
N GLN A 222 16.50 2.52 -1.63
CA GLN A 222 15.14 2.30 -1.11
C GLN A 222 15.02 2.58 0.39
N ARG A 223 16.00 2.16 1.20
CA ARG A 223 16.00 2.46 2.64
C ARG A 223 16.19 3.95 2.91
N TYR A 224 17.07 4.61 2.17
CA TYR A 224 17.24 6.05 2.29
C TYR A 224 15.94 6.79 1.93
N ALA A 225 15.28 6.38 0.86
CA ALA A 225 13.98 6.92 0.47
C ALA A 225 12.91 6.70 1.56
N ALA A 226 12.90 5.55 2.23
CA ALA A 226 11.99 5.26 3.34
C ALA A 226 12.30 6.08 4.60
N ILE A 227 13.57 6.17 5.01
CA ILE A 227 14.01 6.95 6.18
C ILE A 227 13.74 8.44 5.98
N SER A 228 13.94 8.96 4.78
CA SER A 228 13.68 10.37 4.45
C SER A 228 12.20 10.78 4.46
N ARG A 229 11.26 9.85 4.70
CA ARG A 229 9.81 10.17 4.73
C ARG A 229 9.38 10.93 5.98
N THR A 230 10.17 10.86 7.06
CA THR A 230 9.90 11.54 8.33
C THR A 230 10.91 12.66 8.57
N ARG A 231 10.51 13.65 9.38
CA ARG A 231 11.33 14.82 9.66
C ARG A 231 12.27 14.61 10.85
N ALA A 232 11.83 13.87 11.86
CA ALA A 232 12.57 13.65 13.09
C ALA A 232 12.91 12.16 13.28
N ARG A 233 14.10 11.91 13.84
CA ARG A 233 14.55 10.54 14.16
C ARG A 233 13.62 9.84 15.15
N THR A 234 13.05 10.55 16.11
CA THR A 234 12.12 10.02 17.14
C THR A 234 10.81 9.51 16.55
N ASP A 235 10.45 9.97 15.36
CA ASP A 235 9.25 9.56 14.66
C ASP A 235 9.46 8.34 13.75
N THR A 236 10.67 7.77 13.76
CA THR A 236 11.04 6.58 12.99
C THR A 236 11.54 5.47 13.90
N ARG A 237 10.94 4.28 13.76
CA ARG A 237 11.46 3.05 14.34
C ARG A 237 11.86 2.05 13.26
N ILE A 238 12.86 1.22 13.56
CA ILE A 238 13.30 0.17 12.65
C ILE A 238 12.77 -1.16 13.19
N TYR A 239 11.99 -1.86 12.38
CA TYR A 239 11.53 -3.21 12.67
C TYR A 239 12.58 -4.22 12.18
N VAL A 240 13.08 -5.04 13.10
CA VAL A 240 14.06 -6.11 12.83
C VAL A 240 13.56 -7.39 13.51
N PRO A 241 13.20 -8.44 12.75
CA PRO A 241 12.70 -9.68 13.31
C PRO A 241 13.77 -10.38 14.16
N ALA A 242 13.30 -11.09 15.21
CA ALA A 242 14.16 -11.79 16.16
C ALA A 242 15.11 -12.77 15.45
N GLY A 243 16.39 -12.75 15.86
CA GLY A 243 17.44 -13.59 15.28
C GLY A 243 18.21 -12.97 14.11
N THR A 244 17.88 -11.75 13.69
CA THR A 244 18.64 -10.99 12.68
C THR A 244 19.67 -10.09 13.35
N THR A 245 20.85 -9.93 12.73
CA THR A 245 21.86 -8.98 13.20
C THR A 245 21.36 -7.54 13.09
N SER A 246 21.83 -6.65 13.97
CA SER A 246 21.54 -5.21 13.93
C SER A 246 22.21 -4.47 12.75
N ILE A 247 22.89 -5.21 11.88
CA ILE A 247 23.58 -4.73 10.69
C ILE A 247 22.80 -5.25 9.49
N VAL A 248 22.29 -4.33 8.68
CA VAL A 248 21.44 -4.68 7.55
C VAL A 248 22.12 -4.21 6.26
N ASN A 249 22.40 -5.13 5.34
CA ASN A 249 23.09 -4.83 4.08
C ASN A 249 22.32 -3.80 3.27
N ASN A 250 22.98 -2.73 2.86
CA ASN A 250 22.46 -1.76 1.90
C ASN A 250 23.03 -2.09 0.52
N ILE A 251 22.19 -2.13 -0.51
CA ILE A 251 22.66 -2.31 -1.89
C ILE A 251 23.19 -0.97 -2.35
N VAL A 252 24.51 -0.89 -2.54
CA VAL A 252 25.24 0.22 -3.17
C VAL A 252 25.84 -0.30 -4.47
N TYR A 253 25.53 0.32 -5.62
CA TYR A 253 26.18 0.00 -6.89
C TYR A 253 27.52 0.75 -6.93
N PRO A 254 28.67 0.07 -6.80
CA PRO A 254 29.97 0.73 -6.69
C PRO A 254 30.27 1.59 -7.92
N GLU A 255 29.76 1.20 -9.09
CA GLU A 255 29.95 1.87 -10.39
C GLU A 255 29.43 3.31 -10.38
N LEU A 256 28.47 3.63 -9.52
CA LEU A 256 27.92 4.99 -9.35
C LEU A 256 28.68 5.82 -8.30
N THR A 257 29.56 5.19 -7.53
CA THR A 257 30.35 5.84 -6.47
C THR A 257 31.81 6.05 -6.85
N THR A 258 32.32 5.26 -7.80
CA THR A 258 33.63 5.46 -8.42
C THR A 258 33.53 6.48 -9.55
N PHE A 259 33.41 7.76 -9.21
CA PHE A 259 33.84 8.80 -10.16
C PHE A 259 35.34 8.61 -10.35
N SER A 260 35.76 8.24 -11.55
CA SER A 260 37.17 8.13 -11.90
C SER A 260 37.88 9.42 -11.51
N SER A 261 38.78 9.34 -10.53
CA SER A 261 39.73 10.40 -10.21
C SER A 261 40.81 10.50 -11.30
N SER A 262 40.40 10.58 -12.57
CA SER A 262 41.26 11.04 -13.64
C SER A 262 41.18 12.56 -13.64
N GLY A 263 42.08 13.20 -12.89
CA GLY A 263 42.35 14.62 -13.03
C GLY A 263 42.69 14.95 -14.49
N PRO A 264 42.50 16.21 -14.93
CA PRO A 264 42.83 16.58 -16.30
C PRO A 264 44.33 16.35 -16.51
N ALA A 265 44.67 15.47 -17.44
CA ALA A 265 46.03 15.30 -17.91
C ALA A 265 46.53 16.66 -18.40
N SER A 266 47.73 17.03 -17.96
CA SER A 266 48.48 18.20 -18.41
C SER A 266 48.53 18.23 -19.94
N ASP A 267 47.80 19.17 -20.52
CA ASP A 267 47.91 19.52 -21.94
C ASP A 267 49.24 20.25 -22.12
N SER A 268 50.28 19.50 -22.52
CA SER A 268 51.56 20.06 -22.93
C SER A 268 51.35 20.81 -24.24
N GLY A 269 51.31 22.15 -24.15
CA GLY A 269 51.17 23.02 -25.31
C GLY A 269 52.26 22.80 -26.37
N PRO A 270 51.96 23.03 -27.66
CA PRO A 270 52.96 22.99 -28.72
C PRO A 270 53.84 24.27 -28.70
N PRO A 271 55.04 24.22 -29.30
CA PRO A 271 56.11 25.19 -29.04
C PRO A 271 55.85 26.56 -29.68
N ALA A 272 56.49 27.56 -29.10
CA ALA A 272 56.47 28.95 -29.52
C ALA A 272 57.03 29.14 -30.93
N ASP A 273 56.21 29.64 -31.85
CA ASP A 273 56.69 30.38 -33.01
C ASP A 273 56.66 31.86 -32.69
N THR A 274 57.85 32.45 -32.76
CA THR A 274 58.12 33.86 -32.57
C THR A 274 57.91 34.52 -33.93
N ASP A 275 57.04 35.53 -34.03
CA ASP A 275 57.36 36.83 -34.62
C ASP A 275 56.12 37.71 -34.83
N MET A 276 56.15 38.84 -34.14
CA MET A 276 55.42 40.10 -34.37
C MET A 276 55.90 40.75 -35.71
N PRO A 277 55.24 41.78 -36.30
CA PRO A 277 54.68 42.93 -35.59
C PRO A 277 53.36 43.54 -36.13
N ALA A 278 52.93 44.51 -35.34
CA ALA A 278 51.76 45.36 -35.39
C ALA A 278 51.37 46.00 -36.75
N ALA A 279 50.06 46.07 -36.97
CA ALA A 279 49.31 47.29 -37.31
C ALA A 279 47.83 47.09 -36.95
#